data_AF-A0A497MWG5-F1
#
_entry.id   AF-A0A497MWG5-F1
#
_cell.length_a   1.000
_cell.length_b   1.000
_cell.length_c   1.000
_cell.angle_alpha   90.00
_cell.angle_beta   90.00
_cell.angle_gamma   90.00
#
_symmetry.space_group_name_H-M   'P 1'
#
loop_
_entity.id
_entity.type
_entity.pdbx_description
1 polymer ?
#
loop_
_entity_poly.entity_id
_entity_poly.type
_entity_poly.pdbx_seq_one_letter_code
_entity_poly.pdbx_strand_id
1 'polypeptide(L)'
;MYLRNFMSYVSAEIPFSPGVNFICGPNGSGKSSILIAISLALGMSRTERSKRLSDLIRWGSDAALIRVVLDNKKRNGSRPFEEFDTDEVEVERHLTKSGSYPIKVNGIPTTKEELTSLLRKAGINPENMLIIMHQDMVEEFGLLPPCEKLRMLEEVMEFGSYREDLLKAMEELDSLLKEERETRKMLTGSGRRVSEWERMYERYQRKRRLEDELEDLTAEAMWAKVNEIERSIQQLETRMGERQRELQLVTRRTEELDRRIEE
;
A
#
# COMPACT_ATOMS: atom_id res chain seq x y z
N MET A 1 -31.38 33.70 -10.48
CA MET A 1 -30.04 34.04 -11.01
C MET A 1 -30.01 35.51 -11.40
N TYR A 2 -28.87 36.17 -11.23
CA TYR A 2 -28.68 37.57 -11.60
C TYR A 2 -27.40 37.76 -12.44
N LEU A 3 -27.50 38.61 -13.46
CA LEU A 3 -26.40 38.96 -14.37
C LEU A 3 -26.25 40.48 -14.42
N ARG A 4 -25.01 40.95 -14.41
CA ARG A 4 -24.67 42.35 -14.67
C ARG A 4 -23.48 42.46 -15.60
N ASN A 5 -23.62 43.25 -16.66
CA ASN A 5 -22.59 43.50 -17.67
C ASN A 5 -21.93 42.24 -18.24
N PHE A 6 -22.70 41.17 -18.44
CA PHE A 6 -22.21 39.89 -18.94
C PHE A 6 -22.67 39.66 -20.38
N MET A 7 -21.72 39.58 -21.32
CA MET A 7 -21.98 39.48 -22.76
C MET A 7 -23.06 40.47 -23.25
N SER A 8 -24.21 39.96 -23.72
CA SER A 8 -25.33 40.74 -24.23
C SER A 8 -26.20 41.36 -23.13
N TYR A 9 -26.02 41.01 -21.86
CA TYR A 9 -26.82 41.49 -20.74
C TYR A 9 -26.18 42.70 -20.04
N VAL A 10 -26.94 43.80 -19.92
CA VAL A 10 -26.57 44.94 -19.05
C VAL A 10 -26.91 44.62 -17.60
N SER A 11 -28.17 44.21 -17.38
CA SER A 11 -28.67 43.69 -16.11
C SER A 11 -29.80 42.72 -16.43
N ALA A 12 -29.84 41.57 -15.80
CA ALA A 12 -30.93 40.62 -15.95
C ALA A 12 -31.14 39.81 -14.67
N GLU A 13 -32.40 39.72 -14.24
CA GLU A 13 -32.86 38.78 -13.22
C GLU A 13 -33.62 37.65 -13.90
N ILE A 14 -33.15 36.43 -13.70
CA ILE A 14 -33.68 35.23 -14.34
C ILE A 14 -34.18 34.31 -13.20
N PRO A 15 -35.50 34.26 -12.98
CA PRO A 15 -36.08 33.31 -12.04
C PRO A 15 -36.10 31.91 -12.65
N PHE A 16 -35.75 30.91 -11.84
CA PHE A 16 -35.92 29.50 -12.18
C PHE A 16 -36.99 28.90 -11.28
N SER A 17 -37.79 28.00 -11.84
CA SER A 17 -38.78 27.23 -11.09
C SER A 17 -38.31 25.77 -10.93
N PRO A 18 -38.79 25.03 -9.92
CA PRO A 18 -38.56 23.59 -9.85
C PRO A 18 -39.04 22.87 -11.11
N GLY A 19 -38.28 21.87 -11.56
CA GLY A 19 -38.59 21.09 -12.77
C GLY A 19 -37.94 21.65 -14.03
N VAL A 20 -38.64 21.55 -15.15
CA VAL A 20 -38.09 21.90 -16.48
C VAL A 20 -38.32 23.38 -16.78
N ASN A 21 -37.24 24.11 -17.06
CA ASN A 21 -37.29 25.52 -17.42
C ASN A 21 -36.94 25.69 -18.90
N PHE A 22 -37.83 26.32 -19.66
CA PHE A 22 -37.59 26.62 -21.08
C PHE A 22 -37.13 28.07 -21.25
N ILE A 23 -35.98 28.26 -21.89
CA ILE A 23 -35.45 29.59 -22.25
C ILE A 23 -35.64 29.80 -23.75
N CYS A 24 -36.59 30.66 -24.12
CA CYS A 24 -36.95 30.92 -25.50
C CYS A 24 -36.61 32.37 -25.91
N GLY A 25 -36.39 32.59 -27.21
CA GLY A 25 -36.09 33.91 -27.76
C GLY A 25 -35.45 33.86 -29.15
N PRO A 26 -35.34 34.99 -29.85
CA PRO A 26 -34.73 35.06 -31.18
C PRO A 26 -33.24 34.64 -31.21
N ASN A 27 -32.72 34.28 -32.38
CA ASN A 27 -31.28 34.04 -32.54
C ASN A 27 -30.48 35.30 -32.19
N GLY A 28 -29.38 35.13 -31.47
CA GLY A 28 -28.58 36.25 -30.96
C GLY A 28 -29.11 36.94 -29.69
N SER A 29 -30.25 36.52 -29.13
CA SER A 29 -30.80 37.14 -27.90
C SER A 29 -30.04 36.81 -26.60
N GLY A 30 -28.93 36.07 -26.67
CA GLY A 30 -28.11 35.73 -25.50
C GLY A 30 -28.58 34.50 -24.71
N LYS A 31 -29.41 33.61 -25.29
CA LYS A 31 -29.89 32.39 -24.60
C LYS A 31 -28.75 31.50 -24.10
N SER A 32 -27.82 31.14 -24.99
CA SER A 32 -26.66 30.30 -24.62
C SER A 32 -25.73 31.00 -23.62
N SER A 33 -25.74 32.33 -23.57
CA SER A 33 -24.97 33.09 -22.58
C SER A 33 -25.45 32.84 -21.16
N ILE A 34 -26.73 32.50 -20.95
CA ILE A 34 -27.26 32.13 -19.63
C ILE A 34 -26.61 30.83 -19.15
N LEU A 35 -26.57 29.81 -20.01
CA LEU A 35 -25.94 28.52 -19.68
C LEU A 35 -24.45 28.71 -19.39
N ILE A 36 -23.75 29.51 -20.20
CA ILE A 36 -22.34 29.84 -19.96
C ILE A 36 -22.15 30.54 -18.62
N ALA A 37 -23.01 31.49 -18.28
CA ALA A 37 -22.91 32.18 -17.00
C ALA A 37 -23.12 31.23 -15.81
N ILE A 38 -24.11 30.32 -15.87
CA ILE A 38 -24.29 29.29 -14.84
C ILE A 38 -23.01 28.45 -14.70
N SER A 39 -22.44 28.03 -15.82
CA SER A 39 -21.22 27.20 -15.83
C SER A 39 -20.03 27.92 -15.19
N LEU A 40 -19.86 29.21 -15.46
CA LEU A 40 -18.82 30.05 -14.86
C LEU A 40 -19.03 30.30 -13.37
N ALA A 41 -20.29 30.49 -12.94
CA ALA A 41 -20.61 30.64 -11.53
C ALA A 41 -20.30 29.36 -10.76
N LEU A 42 -20.57 28.19 -11.35
CA LEU A 42 -20.26 26.88 -10.78
C LEU A 42 -18.76 26.52 -10.85
N GLY A 43 -17.89 27.40 -11.35
CA GLY A 43 -16.44 27.22 -11.26
C GLY A 43 -15.73 26.82 -12.54
N MET A 44 -16.42 26.69 -13.68
CA MET A 44 -15.73 26.50 -14.96
C MET A 44 -14.80 27.68 -15.24
N SER A 45 -13.55 27.37 -15.61
CA SER A 45 -12.49 28.37 -15.83
C SER A 45 -12.28 28.70 -17.30
N ARG A 46 -12.91 27.93 -18.19
CA ARG A 46 -12.86 28.08 -19.65
C ARG A 46 -14.24 27.78 -20.21
N THR A 47 -14.55 28.42 -21.34
CA THR A 47 -15.78 28.21 -22.08
C THR A 47 -15.42 28.13 -23.55
N GLU A 48 -16.26 27.48 -24.36
CA GLU A 48 -16.08 27.41 -25.83
C GLU A 48 -15.92 28.80 -26.47
N ARG A 49 -16.51 29.84 -25.84
CA ARG A 49 -16.56 31.20 -26.40
C ARG A 49 -15.34 32.07 -26.09
N SER A 50 -14.58 31.81 -25.03
CA SER A 50 -13.33 32.51 -24.80
C SER A 50 -12.37 31.77 -23.86
N LYS A 51 -11.07 31.90 -24.18
CA LYS A 51 -9.94 31.48 -23.35
C LYS A 51 -9.70 32.43 -22.16
N ARG A 52 -10.17 33.68 -22.23
CA ARG A 52 -10.06 34.67 -21.15
C ARG A 52 -11.46 35.09 -20.69
N LEU A 53 -11.75 34.93 -19.40
CA LEU A 53 -13.06 35.29 -18.86
C LEU A 53 -13.35 36.79 -18.96
N SER A 54 -12.31 37.64 -19.02
CA SER A 54 -12.43 39.07 -19.29
C SER A 54 -13.18 39.41 -20.59
N ASP A 55 -13.10 38.54 -21.61
CA ASP A 55 -13.73 38.78 -22.92
C ASP A 55 -15.24 38.55 -22.87
N LEU A 56 -15.73 37.95 -21.79
CA LEU A 56 -17.15 37.73 -21.54
C LEU A 56 -17.80 38.93 -20.86
N ILE A 57 -17.01 39.93 -20.46
CA ILE A 57 -17.51 41.21 -19.97
C ILE A 57 -18.12 41.97 -21.15
N ARG A 58 -19.32 42.53 -20.93
CA ARG A 58 -20.01 43.35 -21.93
C ARG A 58 -19.10 44.47 -22.42
N TRP A 59 -19.10 44.71 -23.73
CA TRP A 59 -18.33 45.79 -24.34
C TRP A 59 -18.66 47.15 -23.69
N GLY A 60 -17.62 47.93 -23.41
CA GLY A 60 -17.73 49.22 -22.70
C GLY A 60 -17.84 49.12 -21.16
N SER A 61 -17.88 47.92 -20.58
CA SER A 61 -17.85 47.72 -19.12
C SER A 61 -16.50 47.23 -18.63
N ASP A 62 -16.12 47.52 -17.38
CA ASP A 62 -14.84 47.09 -16.80
C ASP A 62 -14.93 45.82 -15.94
N ALA A 63 -16.15 45.50 -15.51
CA ALA A 63 -16.44 44.32 -14.73
C ALA A 63 -17.82 43.74 -15.05
N ALA A 64 -17.98 42.43 -14.83
CA ALA A 64 -19.24 41.71 -14.87
C ALA A 64 -19.46 40.96 -13.54
N LEU A 65 -20.72 40.72 -13.20
CA LEU A 65 -21.13 39.90 -12.06
C LEU A 65 -22.11 38.85 -12.55
N ILE A 66 -21.84 37.61 -12.14
CA ILE A 66 -22.76 36.49 -12.27
C ILE A 66 -23.09 36.02 -10.86
N ARG A 67 -24.37 35.88 -10.56
CA ARG A 67 -24.85 35.37 -9.28
C ARG A 67 -25.88 34.27 -9.51
N VAL A 68 -25.62 33.09 -8.98
CA VAL A 68 -26.52 31.94 -9.02
C VAL A 68 -26.93 31.61 -7.59
N VAL A 69 -28.22 31.34 -7.40
CA VAL A 69 -28.76 30.91 -6.11
C VAL A 69 -29.16 29.45 -6.27
N LEU A 70 -28.60 28.60 -5.42
CA LEU A 70 -28.83 27.16 -5.39
C LEU A 70 -29.82 26.84 -4.28
N ASP A 71 -30.76 25.94 -4.56
CA ASP A 71 -31.69 25.43 -3.55
C ASP A 71 -30.96 24.51 -2.57
N ASN A 72 -30.95 24.90 -1.30
CA ASN A 72 -30.33 24.17 -0.19
C ASN A 72 -31.36 23.72 0.85
N LYS A 73 -32.66 23.68 0.50
CA LYS A 73 -33.71 23.19 1.38
C LYS A 73 -33.44 21.76 1.81
N LYS A 74 -33.78 21.47 3.07
CA LYS A 74 -33.64 20.15 3.67
C LYS A 74 -34.53 19.13 2.93
N ARG A 75 -33.93 18.03 2.47
CA ARG A 75 -34.60 16.91 1.79
C ARG A 75 -34.18 15.61 2.46
N ASN A 76 -35.12 14.76 2.85
CA ASN A 76 -34.85 13.46 3.48
C ASN A 76 -33.90 13.50 4.70
N GLY A 77 -33.89 14.61 5.45
CA GLY A 77 -33.08 14.74 6.67
C GLY A 77 -31.74 15.44 6.51
N SER A 78 -31.25 15.68 5.29
CA SER A 78 -30.00 16.41 5.00
C SER A 78 -30.22 17.59 4.06
N ARG A 79 -29.24 18.51 4.00
CA ARG A 79 -29.18 19.59 3.02
C ARG A 79 -28.15 19.21 1.94
N PRO A 80 -28.34 19.60 0.68
CA PRO A 80 -27.30 19.41 -0.36
C PRO A 80 -25.94 20.01 0.03
N PHE A 81 -25.95 21.17 0.69
CA PHE A 81 -24.79 21.86 1.24
C PHE A 81 -24.96 21.96 2.77
N GLU A 82 -24.52 20.92 3.48
CA GLU A 82 -24.67 20.78 4.94
C GLU A 82 -23.88 21.82 5.73
N GLU A 83 -22.84 22.41 5.12
CA GLU A 83 -22.02 23.46 5.72
C GLU A 83 -22.80 24.77 5.96
N PHE A 84 -23.95 24.95 5.30
CA PHE A 84 -24.77 26.14 5.42
C PHE A 84 -26.13 25.82 6.04
N ASP A 85 -26.44 26.45 7.17
CA ASP A 85 -27.78 26.39 7.77
C ASP A 85 -28.75 27.40 7.15
N THR A 86 -28.80 27.42 5.82
CA THR A 86 -29.69 28.27 5.03
C THR A 86 -30.37 27.44 3.96
N ASP A 87 -31.59 27.82 3.59
CA ASP A 87 -32.35 27.14 2.54
C ASP A 87 -31.87 27.49 1.12
N GLU A 88 -30.96 28.46 1.01
CA GLU A 88 -30.38 28.92 -0.23
C GLU A 88 -28.87 29.12 -0.07
N VAL A 89 -28.11 28.81 -1.11
CA VAL A 89 -26.68 29.08 -1.21
C VAL A 89 -26.43 29.96 -2.44
N GLU A 90 -25.91 31.15 -2.21
CA GLU A 90 -25.57 32.11 -3.26
C GLU A 90 -24.11 31.93 -3.69
N VAL A 91 -23.89 31.72 -4.98
CA VAL A 91 -22.56 31.68 -5.59
C VAL A 91 -22.41 32.88 -6.53
N GLU A 92 -21.42 33.73 -6.24
CA GLU A 92 -21.07 34.88 -7.04
C GLU A 92 -19.73 34.66 -7.76
N ARG A 93 -19.68 35.03 -9.03
CA ARG A 93 -18.47 35.09 -9.83
C ARG A 93 -18.33 36.50 -10.39
N HIS A 94 -17.25 37.17 -10.00
CA HIS A 94 -16.89 38.48 -10.53
C HIS A 94 -15.89 38.31 -11.66
N LEU A 95 -16.09 39.06 -12.75
CA LEU A 95 -15.15 39.14 -13.85
C LEU A 95 -14.59 40.55 -13.94
N THR A 96 -13.27 40.72 -13.97
CA THR A 96 -12.63 42.03 -14.18
C THR A 96 -11.75 42.02 -15.43
N LYS A 97 -11.62 43.18 -16.09
CA LYS A 97 -10.67 43.35 -17.21
C LYS A 97 -9.22 43.14 -16.80
N SER A 98 -8.88 43.35 -15.53
CA SER A 98 -7.55 43.09 -14.99
C SER A 98 -7.18 41.61 -14.91
N GLY A 99 -8.13 40.70 -15.18
CA GLY A 99 -7.90 39.25 -15.13
C GLY A 99 -8.05 38.64 -13.74
N SER A 100 -8.59 39.39 -12.77
CA SER A 100 -8.95 38.87 -11.45
C SER A 100 -10.39 38.38 -11.48
N TYR A 101 -10.60 37.14 -11.01
CA TYR A 101 -11.90 36.49 -11.05
C TYR A 101 -12.33 35.98 -9.67
N PRO A 102 -12.62 36.86 -8.70
CA PRO A 102 -12.99 36.41 -7.37
C PRO A 102 -14.31 35.64 -7.38
N ILE A 103 -14.37 34.59 -6.57
CA ILE A 103 -15.58 33.81 -6.27
C ILE A 103 -16.01 34.17 -4.85
N LYS A 104 -17.31 34.26 -4.64
CA LYS A 104 -17.87 34.29 -3.29
C LYS A 104 -18.97 33.26 -3.15
N VAL A 105 -19.04 32.63 -1.98
CA VAL A 105 -20.17 31.79 -1.57
C VAL A 105 -20.80 32.43 -0.35
N ASN A 106 -22.09 32.78 -0.42
CA ASN A 106 -22.81 33.54 0.61
C ASN A 106 -22.06 34.81 1.06
N GLY A 107 -21.44 35.51 0.10
CA GLY A 107 -20.67 36.73 0.35
C GLY A 107 -19.24 36.52 0.87
N ILE A 108 -18.86 35.28 1.22
CA ILE A 108 -17.52 34.94 1.72
C ILE A 108 -16.60 34.65 0.52
N PRO A 109 -15.41 35.26 0.42
CA PRO A 109 -14.42 34.91 -0.61
C PRO A 109 -14.03 33.43 -0.53
N THR A 110 -14.06 32.74 -1.67
CA THR A 110 -13.81 31.29 -1.76
C THR A 110 -12.88 30.98 -2.93
N THR A 111 -12.01 29.99 -2.77
CA THR A 111 -11.15 29.52 -3.86
C THR A 111 -11.92 28.65 -4.85
N LYS A 112 -11.35 28.39 -6.03
CA LYS A 112 -11.98 27.48 -7.01
C LYS A 112 -12.05 26.07 -6.44
N GLU A 113 -11.00 25.63 -5.76
CA GLU A 113 -10.84 24.30 -5.19
C GLU A 113 -11.88 24.05 -4.10
N GLU A 114 -12.10 25.03 -3.20
CA GLU A 114 -13.14 24.96 -2.17
C GLU A 114 -14.54 24.92 -2.78
N LEU A 115 -14.84 25.78 -3.78
CA LEU A 115 -16.13 25.73 -4.47
C LEU A 115 -16.34 24.37 -5.16
N THR A 116 -15.31 23.83 -5.81
CA THR A 116 -15.38 22.54 -6.50
C THR A 116 -15.63 21.41 -5.50
N SER A 117 -14.97 21.44 -4.35
CA SER A 117 -15.20 20.48 -3.27
C SER A 117 -16.63 20.55 -2.72
N LEU A 118 -17.13 21.78 -2.49
CA LEU A 118 -18.49 22.03 -2.04
C LEU A 118 -19.53 21.48 -3.04
N LEU A 119 -19.36 21.77 -4.33
CA LEU A 119 -20.25 21.28 -5.39
C LEU A 119 -20.22 19.76 -5.53
N ARG A 120 -19.03 19.14 -5.41
CA ARG A 120 -18.88 17.68 -5.46
C ARG A 120 -19.64 16.96 -4.35
N LYS A 121 -19.65 17.52 -3.13
CA LYS A 121 -20.44 16.96 -2.02
C LYS A 121 -21.95 16.98 -2.31
N ALA A 122 -22.41 17.95 -3.09
CA ALA A 122 -23.78 18.04 -3.57
C ALA A 122 -24.03 17.27 -4.88
N GLY A 123 -23.09 16.45 -5.35
CA GLY A 123 -23.21 15.68 -6.59
C GLY A 123 -23.10 16.50 -7.88
N ILE A 124 -22.61 17.74 -7.80
CA ILE A 124 -22.51 18.65 -8.94
C ILE A 124 -21.06 18.73 -9.42
N ASN A 125 -20.80 18.25 -10.64
CA ASN A 125 -19.55 18.48 -11.35
C ASN A 125 -19.78 19.37 -12.58
N PRO A 126 -19.40 20.66 -12.55
CA PRO A 126 -19.61 21.57 -13.68
C PRO A 126 -18.77 21.21 -14.92
N GLU A 127 -17.70 20.43 -14.77
CA GLU A 127 -16.85 19.97 -15.88
C GLU A 127 -17.40 18.71 -16.57
N ASN A 128 -18.41 18.06 -16.00
CA ASN A 128 -19.02 16.86 -16.58
C ASN A 128 -20.07 17.23 -17.65
N MET A 129 -19.81 16.80 -18.89
CA MET A 129 -20.65 17.11 -20.07
C MET A 129 -22.09 16.56 -19.96
N LEU A 130 -22.34 15.58 -19.08
CA LEU A 130 -23.69 15.05 -18.83
C LEU A 130 -24.52 15.98 -17.92
N ILE A 131 -23.88 16.88 -17.18
CA ILE A 131 -24.55 17.87 -16.30
C ILE A 131 -24.73 19.19 -17.04
N ILE A 132 -23.66 19.67 -17.68
CA ILE A 132 -23.67 20.91 -18.46
C ILE A 132 -23.22 20.58 -19.89
N MET A 133 -24.15 20.70 -20.84
CA MET A 133 -23.88 20.44 -22.25
C MET A 133 -24.02 21.73 -23.06
N HIS A 134 -22.89 22.21 -23.58
CA HIS A 134 -22.86 23.30 -24.56
C HIS A 134 -23.08 22.78 -25.98
N GLN A 135 -23.12 23.70 -26.95
CA GLN A 135 -23.48 23.36 -28.32
C GLN A 135 -22.40 22.52 -29.01
N ASP A 136 -21.12 22.82 -28.80
CA ASP A 136 -20.03 22.10 -29.46
C ASP A 136 -19.64 20.82 -28.68
N MET A 137 -19.92 20.76 -27.38
CA MET A 137 -19.76 19.58 -26.53
C MET A 137 -20.49 18.32 -26.99
N VAL A 138 -21.55 18.44 -27.81
CA VAL A 138 -22.28 17.26 -28.32
C VAL A 138 -21.40 16.43 -29.26
N GLU A 139 -20.67 17.10 -30.15
CA GLU A 139 -19.74 16.44 -31.07
C GLU A 139 -18.53 15.89 -30.31
N GLU A 140 -17.99 16.67 -29.38
CA GLU A 140 -16.90 16.25 -28.50
C GLU A 140 -17.27 14.99 -27.72
N PHE A 141 -18.44 14.98 -27.07
CA PHE A 141 -18.96 13.81 -26.37
C PHE A 141 -19.09 12.61 -27.30
N GLY A 142 -19.54 12.82 -28.54
CA GLY A 142 -19.60 11.76 -29.56
C GLY A 142 -18.24 11.07 -29.78
N LEU A 143 -17.16 11.86 -29.84
CA LEU A 143 -15.80 11.40 -30.09
C LEU A 143 -15.11 10.74 -28.89
N LEU A 144 -15.62 10.93 -27.66
CA LEU A 144 -15.00 10.36 -26.47
C LEU A 144 -15.01 8.82 -26.49
N PRO A 145 -13.93 8.18 -26.00
CA PRO A 145 -13.86 6.74 -25.87
C PRO A 145 -14.91 6.23 -24.87
N PRO A 146 -15.39 4.98 -25.01
CA PRO A 146 -16.41 4.41 -24.12
C PRO A 146 -16.04 4.47 -22.63
N CYS A 147 -14.76 4.33 -22.30
CA CYS A 147 -14.28 4.41 -20.92
C CYS A 147 -14.48 5.79 -20.30
N GLU A 148 -14.30 6.87 -21.06
CA GLU A 148 -14.51 8.23 -20.55
C GLU A 148 -16.00 8.55 -20.40
N LYS A 149 -16.82 8.09 -21.35
CA LYS A 149 -18.29 8.16 -21.23
C LYS A 149 -18.78 7.43 -19.99
N LEU A 150 -18.22 6.25 -19.70
CA LEU A 150 -18.54 5.50 -18.48
C LEU A 150 -18.13 6.27 -17.23
N ARG A 151 -16.92 6.86 -17.19
CA ARG A 151 -16.49 7.67 -16.05
C ARG A 151 -17.42 8.86 -15.80
N MET A 152 -17.82 9.57 -16.85
CA MET A 152 -18.78 10.67 -16.73
C MET A 152 -20.12 10.19 -16.16
N LEU A 153 -20.59 9.02 -16.58
CA LEU A 153 -21.81 8.41 -16.04
C LEU A 153 -21.65 7.99 -14.58
N GLU A 154 -20.54 7.35 -14.23
CA GLU A 154 -20.22 6.95 -12.85
C GLU A 154 -20.20 8.15 -11.90
N GLU A 155 -19.66 9.29 -12.34
CA GLU A 155 -19.69 10.54 -11.58
C GLU A 155 -21.12 11.05 -11.32
N VAL A 156 -21.97 11.08 -12.34
CA VAL A 156 -23.37 11.56 -12.21
C VAL A 156 -24.19 10.64 -11.32
N MET A 157 -23.89 9.35 -11.32
CA MET A 157 -24.55 8.35 -10.49
C MET A 157 -23.91 8.22 -9.10
N GLU A 158 -22.97 9.10 -8.74
CA GLU A 158 -22.25 9.10 -7.46
C GLU A 158 -21.46 7.79 -7.19
N PHE A 159 -21.16 7.01 -8.23
CA PHE A 159 -20.31 5.81 -8.15
C PHE A 159 -18.81 6.12 -8.21
N GLY A 160 -18.43 7.40 -8.34
CA GLY A 160 -17.02 7.81 -8.39
C GLY A 160 -16.22 7.36 -7.16
N SER A 161 -16.77 7.54 -5.96
CA SER A 161 -16.15 7.10 -4.71
C SER A 161 -15.97 5.57 -4.67
N TYR A 162 -16.99 4.82 -5.07
CA TYR A 162 -16.93 3.37 -5.15
C TYR A 162 -15.81 2.89 -6.08
N ARG A 163 -15.63 3.54 -7.22
CA ARG A 163 -14.54 3.23 -8.15
C ARG A 163 -13.17 3.54 -7.54
N GLU A 164 -13.01 4.68 -6.88
CA GLU A 164 -11.76 5.02 -6.19
C GLU A 164 -11.40 4.01 -5.10
N ASP A 165 -12.38 3.62 -4.28
CA ASP A 165 -12.21 2.63 -3.23
C ASP A 165 -11.84 1.26 -3.79
N LEU A 166 -12.47 0.86 -4.91
CA LEU A 166 -12.16 -0.38 -5.60
C LEU A 166 -10.73 -0.37 -6.15
N LEU A 167 -10.27 0.75 -6.74
CA LEU A 167 -8.90 0.87 -7.22
C LEU A 167 -7.88 0.81 -6.08
N LYS A 168 -8.13 1.49 -4.95
CA LYS A 168 -7.28 1.41 -3.76
C LYS A 168 -7.21 -0.02 -3.22
N ALA A 169 -8.35 -0.69 -3.11
CA ALA A 169 -8.40 -2.08 -2.66
C ALA A 169 -7.63 -3.03 -3.59
N MET A 170 -7.66 -2.77 -4.91
CA MET A 170 -6.87 -3.53 -5.88
C MET A 170 -5.36 -3.31 -5.73
N GLU A 171 -4.94 -2.06 -5.50
CA GLU A 171 -3.52 -1.72 -5.26
C GLU A 171 -3.02 -2.35 -3.96
N GLU A 172 -3.81 -2.29 -2.89
CA GLU A 172 -3.53 -2.95 -1.62
C GLU A 172 -3.41 -4.47 -1.81
N LEU A 173 -4.34 -5.09 -2.54
CA LEU A 173 -4.29 -6.52 -2.83
C LEU A 173 -3.02 -6.92 -3.58
N ASP A 174 -2.61 -6.16 -4.60
CA ASP A 174 -1.37 -6.44 -5.33
C ASP A 174 -0.13 -6.33 -4.43
N SER A 175 -0.11 -5.36 -3.51
CA SER A 175 0.97 -5.23 -2.53
C SER A 175 1.04 -6.42 -1.57
N LEU A 176 -0.10 -6.88 -1.04
CA LEU A 176 -0.19 -8.03 -0.15
C LEU A 176 0.23 -9.34 -0.85
N LEU A 177 -0.14 -9.50 -2.12
CA LEU A 177 0.27 -10.66 -2.92
C LEU A 177 1.78 -10.68 -3.17
N LYS A 178 2.43 -9.51 -3.30
CA LYS A 178 3.89 -9.43 -3.40
C LYS A 178 4.57 -9.83 -2.08
N GLU A 179 4.07 -9.32 -0.96
CA GLU A 179 4.59 -9.65 0.38
C GLU A 179 4.43 -11.14 0.72
N GLU A 180 3.28 -11.74 0.38
CA GLU A 180 3.01 -13.17 0.56
C GLU A 180 4.04 -14.03 -0.21
N ARG A 181 4.33 -13.67 -1.45
CA ARG A 181 5.33 -14.37 -2.27
C ARG A 181 6.74 -14.28 -1.68
N GLU A 182 7.11 -13.14 -1.12
CA GLU A 182 8.41 -12.94 -0.49
C GLU A 182 8.53 -13.74 0.81
N THR A 183 7.50 -13.70 1.65
CA THR A 183 7.45 -14.46 2.90
C THR A 183 7.47 -15.95 2.63
N ARG A 184 6.73 -16.42 1.62
CA ARG A 184 6.76 -17.83 1.19
C ARG A 184 8.17 -18.25 0.75
N LYS A 185 8.89 -17.41 0.01
CA LYS A 185 10.31 -17.68 -0.35
C LYS A 185 11.19 -17.77 0.90
N MET A 186 11.08 -16.84 1.84
CA MET A 186 11.84 -16.87 3.09
C MET A 186 11.54 -18.12 3.93
N LEU A 187 10.27 -18.54 3.99
CA LEU A 187 9.84 -19.73 4.71
C LEU A 187 10.47 -20.99 4.10
N THR A 188 10.42 -21.13 2.77
CA THR A 188 11.05 -22.27 2.07
C THR A 188 12.56 -22.30 2.27
N GLY A 189 13.24 -21.13 2.24
CA GLY A 189 14.66 -21.03 2.53
C GLY A 189 15.00 -21.41 3.98
N SER A 190 14.17 -21.01 4.94
CA SER A 190 14.34 -21.37 6.35
C SER A 190 14.10 -22.85 6.61
N GLY A 191 13.10 -23.46 5.96
CA GLY A 191 12.87 -24.91 6.02
C GLY A 191 14.06 -25.72 5.50
N ARG A 192 14.72 -25.28 4.43
CA ARG A 192 15.97 -25.92 3.95
C ARG A 192 17.09 -25.83 4.99
N ARG A 193 17.29 -24.67 5.60
CA ARG A 193 18.29 -24.49 6.67
C ARG A 193 18.03 -25.41 7.85
N VAL A 194 16.77 -25.53 8.30
CA VAL A 194 16.41 -26.43 9.40
C VAL A 194 16.79 -27.88 9.06
N SER A 195 16.44 -28.35 7.86
CA SER A 195 16.80 -29.71 7.43
C SER A 195 18.32 -29.94 7.35
N GLU A 196 19.09 -28.93 6.93
CA GLU A 196 20.56 -28.99 6.96
C GLU A 196 21.11 -29.07 8.40
N TRP A 197 20.57 -28.26 9.32
CA TRP A 197 20.94 -28.29 10.73
C TRP A 197 20.61 -29.62 11.40
N GLU A 198 19.44 -30.21 11.10
CA GLU A 198 19.06 -31.55 11.58
C GLU A 198 20.07 -32.61 11.13
N ARG A 199 20.46 -32.61 9.85
CA ARG A 199 21.49 -33.54 9.33
C ARG A 199 22.84 -33.33 9.99
N MET A 200 23.26 -32.09 10.23
CA MET A 200 24.52 -31.78 10.91
C MET A 200 24.47 -32.24 12.38
N TYR A 201 23.33 -32.07 13.05
CA TYR A 201 23.11 -32.52 14.41
C TYR A 201 23.14 -34.05 14.53
N GLU A 202 22.52 -34.78 13.60
CA GLU A 202 22.61 -36.25 13.54
C GLU A 202 24.05 -36.74 13.35
N ARG A 203 24.81 -36.08 12.47
CA ARG A 203 26.24 -36.39 12.27
C ARG A 203 27.05 -36.14 13.53
N TYR A 204 26.78 -35.05 14.23
CA TYR A 204 27.43 -34.74 15.50
C TYR A 204 27.11 -35.77 16.59
N GLN A 205 25.84 -36.14 16.74
CA GLN A 205 25.38 -37.21 17.64
C GLN A 205 26.05 -38.57 17.33
N ARG A 206 26.23 -38.89 16.04
CA ARG A 206 26.95 -40.11 15.63
C ARG A 206 28.44 -40.03 15.95
N LYS A 207 29.08 -38.89 15.68
CA LYS A 207 30.48 -38.66 16.02
C LYS A 207 30.71 -38.85 17.52
N ARG A 208 29.88 -38.24 18.36
CA ARG A 208 29.99 -38.34 19.83
C ARG A 208 29.90 -39.79 20.31
N ARG A 209 28.94 -40.57 19.79
CA ARG A 209 28.84 -42.02 20.11
C ARG A 209 30.10 -42.81 19.73
N LEU A 210 30.69 -42.51 18.58
CA LEU A 210 31.94 -43.16 18.16
C LEU A 210 33.15 -42.72 19.00
N GLU A 211 33.16 -41.48 19.48
CA GLU A 211 34.18 -41.00 20.42
C GLU A 211 34.07 -41.73 21.77
N ASP A 212 32.85 -41.87 22.30
CA ASP A 212 32.58 -42.63 23.53
C ASP A 212 33.01 -44.11 23.37
N GLU A 213 32.62 -44.77 22.27
CA GLU A 213 32.97 -46.17 21.98
C GLU A 213 34.48 -46.38 21.76
N LEU A 214 35.16 -45.40 21.16
CA LEU A 214 36.61 -45.41 21.01
C LEU A 214 37.29 -45.34 22.38
N GLU A 215 36.80 -44.48 23.27
CA GLU A 215 37.33 -44.32 24.63
C GLU A 215 37.22 -45.64 25.41
N ASP A 216 36.05 -46.28 25.37
CA ASP A 216 35.83 -47.60 25.99
C ASP A 216 36.76 -48.69 25.43
N LEU A 217 36.86 -48.79 24.10
CA LEU A 217 37.73 -49.78 23.44
C LEU A 217 39.22 -49.53 23.73
N THR A 218 39.65 -48.27 23.83
CA THR A 218 41.03 -47.96 24.22
C THR A 218 41.32 -48.36 25.66
N ALA A 219 40.38 -48.16 26.59
CA ALA A 219 40.52 -48.62 27.96
C ALA A 219 40.59 -50.16 28.03
N GLU A 220 39.75 -50.87 27.26
CA GLU A 220 39.76 -52.33 27.18
C GLU A 220 41.08 -52.86 26.60
N ALA A 221 41.60 -52.24 25.54
CA ALA A 221 42.89 -52.59 24.95
C ALA A 221 44.06 -52.38 25.93
N MET A 222 44.04 -51.29 26.71
CA MET A 222 45.04 -51.06 27.76
C MET A 222 44.97 -52.13 28.85
N TRP A 223 43.76 -52.51 29.31
CA TRP A 223 43.58 -53.58 30.28
C TRP A 223 44.03 -54.95 29.76
N ALA A 224 43.76 -55.27 28.49
CA ALA A 224 44.26 -56.48 27.86
C ALA A 224 45.79 -56.52 27.86
N LYS A 225 46.45 -55.37 27.62
CA LYS A 225 47.90 -55.24 27.68
C LYS A 225 48.46 -55.44 29.08
N VAL A 226 47.80 -54.88 30.10
CA VAL A 226 48.16 -55.11 31.51
C VAL A 226 48.06 -56.60 31.84
N ASN A 227 46.95 -57.26 31.49
CA ASN A 227 46.77 -58.70 31.69
C ASN A 227 47.85 -59.55 31.01
N GLU A 228 48.27 -59.18 29.79
CA GLU A 228 49.35 -59.87 29.08
C GLU A 228 50.70 -59.74 29.81
N ILE A 229 51.00 -58.55 30.30
CA ILE A 229 52.22 -58.26 31.08
C ILE A 229 52.18 -59.00 32.42
N GLU A 230 51.05 -58.97 33.14
CA GLU A 230 50.88 -59.68 34.41
C GLU A 230 51.05 -61.19 34.26
N ARG A 231 50.48 -61.79 33.21
CA ARG A 231 50.71 -63.21 32.87
C ARG A 231 52.18 -63.50 32.61
N SER A 232 52.87 -62.60 31.91
CA SER A 232 54.30 -62.73 31.63
C SER A 232 55.14 -62.64 32.90
N ILE A 233 54.79 -61.74 33.82
CA ILE A 233 55.41 -61.63 35.16
C ILE A 233 55.20 -62.93 35.94
N GLN A 234 53.98 -63.44 36.04
CA GLN A 234 53.70 -64.70 36.73
C GLN A 234 54.50 -65.89 36.16
N GLN A 235 54.64 -65.98 34.84
CA GLN A 235 55.46 -67.02 34.21
C GLN A 235 56.95 -66.86 34.56
N LEU A 236 57.46 -65.63 34.58
CA LEU A 236 58.84 -65.34 34.96
C LEU A 236 59.09 -65.63 36.44
N GLU A 237 58.17 -65.27 37.33
CA GLU A 237 58.22 -65.58 38.77
C GLU A 237 58.23 -67.09 39.02
N THR A 238 57.39 -67.84 38.29
CA THR A 238 57.35 -69.31 38.38
C THR A 238 58.69 -69.90 37.96
N ARG A 239 59.25 -69.45 36.83
CA ARG A 239 60.58 -69.87 36.34
C ARG A 239 61.71 -69.48 37.30
N MET A 240 61.64 -68.30 37.90
CA MET A 240 62.60 -67.87 38.93
C MET A 240 62.51 -68.78 40.15
N GLY A 241 61.31 -69.10 40.61
CA GLY A 241 61.09 -70.04 41.72
C GLY A 241 61.64 -71.43 41.44
N GLU A 242 61.45 -71.96 40.22
CA GLU A 242 62.04 -73.23 39.78
C GLU A 242 63.56 -73.18 39.78
N ARG A 243 64.17 -72.16 39.15
CA ARG A 243 65.63 -71.98 39.15
C ARG A 243 66.20 -71.78 40.55
N GLN A 244 65.50 -71.08 41.44
CA GLN A 244 65.91 -70.89 42.84
C GLN A 244 65.96 -72.24 43.57
N ARG A 245 64.96 -73.12 43.35
CA ARG A 245 64.95 -74.48 43.90
C ARG A 245 66.06 -75.34 43.32
N GLU A 246 66.30 -75.27 42.02
CA GLU A 246 67.43 -75.95 41.37
C GLU A 246 68.77 -75.48 41.95
N LEU A 247 68.96 -74.17 42.12
CA LEU A 247 70.15 -73.60 42.72
C LEU A 247 70.33 -74.12 44.15
N GLN A 248 69.28 -74.08 44.98
CA GLN A 248 69.34 -74.63 46.34
C GLN A 248 69.69 -76.13 46.35
N LEU A 249 69.20 -76.92 45.40
CA LEU A 249 69.53 -78.34 45.28
C LEU A 249 71.00 -78.54 44.91
N VAL A 250 71.51 -77.76 43.96
CA VAL A 250 72.91 -77.79 43.54
C VAL A 250 73.81 -77.33 44.67
N THR A 251 73.48 -76.23 45.36
CA THR A 251 74.22 -75.72 46.52
C THR A 251 74.28 -76.76 47.64
N ARG A 252 73.16 -77.44 47.95
CA ARG A 252 73.15 -78.55 48.90
C ARG A 252 74.03 -79.72 48.46
N ARG A 253 74.02 -80.06 47.16
CA ARG A 253 74.89 -81.11 46.61
C ARG A 253 76.36 -80.72 46.66
N THR A 254 76.73 -79.47 46.41
CA THR A 254 78.10 -79.00 46.57
C THR A 254 78.51 -79.01 48.04
N GLU A 255 77.64 -78.56 48.96
CA GLU A 255 77.91 -78.65 50.41
C GLU A 255 78.03 -80.09 50.94
N GLU A 256 77.33 -81.06 50.33
CA GLU A 256 77.50 -82.50 50.61
C GLU A 256 78.79 -83.06 50.02
N LEU A 257 79.19 -82.62 48.83
CA LEU A 257 80.44 -83.04 48.18
C LEU A 257 81.67 -82.44 48.85
N ASP A 258 81.62 -81.18 49.25
CA ASP A 258 82.68 -80.51 50.00
C ASP A 258 82.88 -81.18 51.37
N ARG A 259 81.79 -81.57 52.06
CA ARG A 259 81.86 -82.40 53.28
C ARG A 259 82.47 -83.79 53.08
N ARG A 260 82.37 -84.36 51.88
CA ARG A 260 82.98 -85.65 51.52
C ARG A 260 84.44 -85.55 51.11
N ILE A 261 84.93 -84.35 50.83
CA ILE A 261 86.33 -84.07 50.48
C ILE A 261 87.14 -83.72 51.73
N GLU A 262 86.48 -83.28 52.81
CA GLU A 262 87.09 -82.99 54.12
C GLU A 262 87.17 -84.21 55.08
N GLU A 263 86.61 -85.38 54.71
CA GLU A 263 86.84 -86.70 55.35
C GLU A 263 87.95 -87.50 54.65
#